data_AF-A0AAU0QFQ7-F1
#
_entry.id   AF-A0AAU0QFQ7-F1
#
_cell.length_a   1.000
_cell.length_b   1.000
_cell.length_c   1.000
_cell.angle_alpha   90.00
_cell.angle_beta   90.00
_cell.angle_gamma   90.00
#
_symmetry.space_group_name_H-M   'P 1'
#
loop_
_entity.id
_entity.type
_entity.pdbx_description
1 polymer ?
#
loop_
_entity_poly.entity_id
_entity_poly.type
_entity_poly.pdbx_seq_one_letter_code
_entity_poly.pdbx_strand_id
1 'polypeptide(L)' 'MIDAREEARKIGAAIRAVRKEYMLTQQQLAELSGLSDRTVRDIEKGTGTAGLHAVLTVAGVLGMRVEIVE' A
#
# COMPACT_ATOMS: atom_id res chain seq x y z
N MET A 1 -23.26 -3.15 -0.81
CA MET A 1 -22.70 -1.80 -1.07
C MET A 1 -21.23 -1.89 -0.76
N ILE A 2 -20.35 -1.63 -1.73
CA ILE A 2 -18.90 -1.70 -1.51
C ILE A 2 -18.51 -0.48 -0.68
N ASP A 3 -18.02 -0.69 0.54
CA ASP A 3 -17.40 0.38 1.31
C ASP A 3 -15.94 0.52 0.86
N ALA A 4 -15.68 1.55 0.06
CA ALA A 4 -14.34 1.83 -0.46
C ALA A 4 -13.30 2.02 0.66
N ARG A 5 -13.70 2.44 1.87
CA ARG A 5 -12.78 2.54 3.02
C ARG A 5 -12.38 1.18 3.54
N GLU A 6 -13.30 0.23 3.55
CA GLU A 6 -13.00 -1.13 3.99
C GLU A 6 -12.08 -1.84 3.01
N GLU A 7 -12.30 -1.67 1.69
CA GLU A 7 -11.38 -2.17 0.67
C GLU A 7 -10.00 -1.52 0.76
N ALA A 8 -9.92 -0.21 1.01
CA ALA A 8 -8.65 0.47 1.23
C ALA A 8 -7.87 -0.09 2.43
N ARG A 9 -8.55 -0.48 3.52
CA ARG A 9 -7.92 -1.14 4.68
C ARG A 9 -7.39 -2.52 4.34
N LYS A 10 -8.14 -3.32 3.56
CA LYS A 10 -7.68 -4.65 3.12
C LYS A 10 -6.43 -4.54 2.26
N ILE A 11 -6.41 -3.61 1.30
CA ILE A 11 -5.24 -3.34 0.46
C ILE A 11 -4.05 -2.90 1.32
N GLY A 12 -4.26 -1.94 2.23
CA GLY A 12 -3.23 -1.46 3.14
C GLY A 12 -2.64 -2.56 4.03
N ALA A 13 -3.49 -3.45 4.54
CA ALA A 13 -3.08 -4.61 5.33
C ALA A 13 -2.24 -5.60 4.52
N ALA A 14 -2.62 -5.87 3.27
CA ALA A 14 -1.86 -6.75 2.37
C ALA A 14 -0.47 -6.18 2.06
N ILE A 15 -0.38 -4.88 1.73
CA ILE A 15 0.90 -4.18 1.52
C ILE A 15 1.79 -4.27 2.77
N ARG A 16 1.20 -4.02 3.95
CA ARG A 16 1.92 -4.10 5.23
C ARG A 16 2.46 -5.50 5.50
N ALA A 17 1.70 -6.54 5.16
CA ALA A 17 2.11 -7.93 5.34
C ALA A 17 3.35 -8.25 4.49
N VAL A 18 3.29 -8.01 3.18
CA VAL A 18 4.40 -8.27 2.26
C VAL A 18 5.64 -7.43 2.61
N ARG A 19 5.48 -6.15 2.98
CA ARG A 19 6.61 -5.34 3.45
C ARG A 19 7.32 -6.00 4.64
N LYS A 20 6.55 -6.52 5.60
CA LYS A 20 7.11 -7.18 6.78
C LYS A 20 7.77 -8.52 6.45
N GLU A 21 7.25 -9.26 5.48
CA GLU A 21 7.90 -10.49 4.97
C GLU A 21 9.28 -10.19 4.39
N TYR A 22 9.45 -9.04 3.72
CA TYR A 22 10.75 -8.55 3.25
C TYR A 22 11.58 -7.85 4.34
N MET A 23 11.14 -7.84 5.59
CA MET A 23 11.84 -7.22 6.73
C MET A 23 12.13 -5.73 6.55
N LEU A 24 11.35 -5.02 5.73
CA LEU A 24 11.53 -3.60 5.47
C LEU A 24 10.81 -2.74 6.51
N THR A 25 11.39 -1.61 6.87
CA THR A 25 10.67 -0.53 7.59
C THR A 25 9.77 0.26 6.63
N GLN A 26 8.81 1.02 7.17
CA GLN A 26 7.98 1.92 6.34
C GLN A 26 8.84 2.96 5.61
N GLN A 27 9.87 3.49 6.28
CA GLN A 27 10.81 4.43 5.69
C GLN A 27 11.60 3.82 4.54
N GLN A 28 12.09 2.59 4.69
CA GLN A 28 12.82 1.90 3.60
C GLN A 28 11.91 1.65 2.39
N LEU A 29 10.65 1.25 2.62
CA LEU A 29 9.68 1.12 1.52
C LEU A 29 9.38 2.47 0.85
N ALA A 30 9.30 3.56 1.64
CA ALA A 30 9.11 4.90 1.12
C ALA A 30 10.27 5.32 0.21
N GLU A 31 11.51 5.07 0.64
CA GLU A 31 12.73 5.32 -0.15
C GLU A 31 12.72 4.50 -1.45
N LEU A 32 12.42 3.20 -1.39
CA LEU A 32 12.35 2.33 -2.58
C LEU A 32 11.24 2.74 -3.56
N SER A 33 10.14 3.31 -3.06
CA SER A 33 9.02 3.78 -3.89
C SER A 33 9.13 5.23 -4.33
N GLY A 34 10.14 5.98 -3.87
CA GLY A 34 10.26 7.41 -4.12
C GLY A 34 9.12 8.24 -3.50
N LEU A 35 8.49 7.73 -2.44
CA LEU A 35 7.36 8.36 -1.74
C LEU A 35 7.78 8.82 -0.35
N SER A 36 6.92 9.61 0.30
CA SER A 36 7.13 9.98 1.70
C SER A 36 6.76 8.83 2.65
N ASP A 37 7.45 8.73 3.80
CA ASP A 37 7.09 7.78 4.87
C ASP A 37 5.62 7.94 5.31
N ARG A 38 5.14 9.20 5.33
CA ARG A 38 3.72 9.50 5.60
C ARG A 38 2.80 8.83 4.59
N THR A 39 3.12 8.91 3.30
CA THR A 39 2.32 8.30 2.23
C THR A 39 2.25 6.79 2.41
N VAL A 40 3.38 6.12 2.65
CA VAL A 40 3.42 4.67 2.91
C VAL A 40 2.58 4.32 4.14
N ARG A 41 2.67 5.10 5.22
CA ARG A 41 1.88 4.92 6.44
C ARG A 41 0.38 5.09 6.20
N ASP A 42 -0.03 6.09 5.43
CA ASP A 42 -1.44 6.36 5.10
C ASP A 42 -2.02 5.23 4.22
N ILE A 43 -1.23 4.70 3.29
CA ILE A 43 -1.57 3.51 2.49
C ILE A 43 -1.80 2.31 3.41
N GLU A 44 -0.84 1.98 4.28
CA GLU A 44 -0.96 0.79 5.16
C GLU A 44 -2.12 0.89 6.16
N LYS A 45 -2.47 2.10 6.58
CA LYS A 45 -3.62 2.35 7.45
C LYS A 45 -4.96 2.26 6.71
N GLY A 46 -4.95 2.31 5.37
CA GLY A 46 -6.16 2.35 4.56
C GLY A 46 -6.99 3.59 4.84
N THR A 47 -6.36 4.77 5.00
CA THR A 47 -7.10 6.03 5.29
C THR A 47 -8.07 6.44 4.19
N GLY A 48 -7.93 5.86 2.98
CA GLY A 48 -8.71 6.20 1.79
C GLY A 48 -8.30 7.52 1.14
N THR A 49 -7.23 8.17 1.62
CA THR A 49 -6.75 9.46 1.12
C THR A 49 -5.50 9.37 0.26
N ALA A 50 -4.79 8.24 0.29
CA ALA A 50 -3.66 8.01 -0.59
C ALA A 50 -4.15 7.81 -2.03
N GLY A 51 -3.51 8.49 -2.99
CA GLY A 51 -3.87 8.35 -4.41
C GLY A 51 -3.58 6.94 -4.94
N LEU A 52 -4.41 6.47 -5.88
CA LEU A 52 -4.28 5.14 -6.48
C LEU A 52 -2.89 4.90 -7.09
N HIS A 53 -2.30 5.91 -7.76
CA HIS A 53 -0.94 5.82 -8.29
C HIS A 53 0.08 5.45 -7.21
N ALA A 54 0.02 6.09 -6.03
CA ALA A 54 0.94 5.80 -4.94
C ALA A 54 0.77 4.37 -4.39
N VAL A 55 -0.46 3.89 -4.31
CA VAL A 55 -0.76 2.50 -3.93
C VAL A 55 -0.15 1.52 -4.92
N LEU A 56 -0.35 1.76 -6.23
CA LEU A 56 0.20 0.91 -7.30
C LEU A 56 1.73 0.96 -7.34
N THR A 57 2.36 2.11 -7.11
CA THR A 57 3.82 2.23 -7.01
C THR A 57 4.36 1.37 -5.87
N VAL A 58 3.77 1.46 -4.68
CA VAL A 58 4.19 0.66 -3.52
C VAL A 58 3.98 -0.83 -3.76
N ALA A 59 2.84 -1.23 -4.33
CA ALA A 59 2.57 -2.61 -4.68
C ALA A 59 3.61 -3.15 -5.68
N GLY A 60 3.93 -2.38 -6.71
CA GLY A 60 4.95 -2.74 -7.71
C GLY A 60 6.35 -2.91 -7.12
N VAL A 61 6.77 -2.02 -6.21
CA VAL A 61 8.06 -2.14 -5.49
C VAL A 61 8.13 -3.42 -4.66
N LEU A 62 7.01 -3.85 -4.08
CA LEU A 62 6.91 -5.11 -3.33
C LEU A 62 6.74 -6.34 -4.24
N GLY A 63 6.74 -6.18 -5.57
CA GLY A 63 6.52 -7.27 -6.52
C GLY A 63 5.07 -7.79 -6.54
N MET A 64 4.13 -7.03 -5.99
CA MET A 64 2.71 -7.38 -5.99
C MET A 64 2.04 -6.99 -7.31
N ARG A 65 1.09 -7.81 -7.77
CA ARG A 65 0.17 -7.44 -8.85
C ARG A 65 -1.18 -7.05 -8.27
N VAL A 66 -1.77 -6.02 -8.84
CA VAL A 66 -3.15 -5.60 -8.55
C VAL A 66 -4.02 -6.00 -9.73
N GLU A 67 -5.09 -6.73 -9.45
CA GLU A 67 -6.04 -7.23 -10.44
C GLU A 67 -7.44 -6.72 -10.12
N ILE A 68 -8.21 -6.43 -11.16
CA ILE A 68 -9.65 -6.14 -11.05
C ILE A 68 -10.37 -7.40 -11.46
N VAL A 69 -11.17 -7.95 -10.53
CA VAL A 69 -11.95 -9.17 -10.73
C VAL A 69 -13.44 -8.82 -10.70
N GLU A 70 -14.22 -9.48 -11.57
CA GLU A 70 -15.69 -9.38 -11.62
C GLU A 70 -16.36 -10.44 -10.74
#